data_AF-A0A7I8EI59-F1
#
_entry.id   AF-A0A7I8EI59-F1
#
_cell.length_a   1.000
_cell.length_b   1.000
_cell.length_c   1.000
_cell.angle_alpha   90.00
_cell.angle_beta   90.00
_cell.angle_gamma   90.00
#
_symmetry.space_group_name_H-M   'P 1'
#
loop_
_entity.id
_entity.type
_entity.pdbx_description
1 polymer ?
#
loop_
_entity_poly.entity_id
_entity_poly.type
_entity_poly.pdbx_seq_one_letter_code
_entity_poly.pdbx_strand_id
1 'polypeptide(L)' 'MNHSQFHIISYVTSRGHSLIDRELYPPADWCEDTDRRRAAAIPESVRFRTKPELAVQMMERLFQEQLLISWVVADTV' A
#
# COMPACT_ATOMS: atom_id res chain seq x y z
N MET A 1 -10.55 3.86 17.96
CA MET A 1 -10.60 4.42 16.60
C MET A 1 -9.51 3.76 15.79
N ASN A 2 -9.85 2.95 14.79
CA ASN A 2 -8.86 2.39 13.88
C ASN A 2 -8.49 3.48 12.86
N HIS A 3 -7.26 3.96 12.90
CA HIS A 3 -6.76 4.94 11.94
C HIS A 3 -6.45 4.25 10.61
N SER A 4 -6.76 4.88 9.47
CA SER A 4 -6.26 4.43 8.18
C SER A 4 -4.72 4.41 8.20
N GLN A 5 -4.15 3.31 7.72
CA GLN A 5 -2.71 3.15 7.61
C GLN A 5 -2.29 3.27 6.15
N PHE A 6 -1.01 3.53 5.92
CA PHE A 6 -0.40 3.39 4.60
C PHE A 6 0.47 2.15 4.58
N HIS A 7 0.44 1.43 3.47
CA HIS A 7 1.50 0.49 3.13
C HIS A 7 2.56 1.23 2.31
N ILE A 8 3.83 0.95 2.55
CA ILE A 8 4.94 1.69 1.95
C ILE A 8 5.96 0.71 1.38
N ILE A 9 6.59 1.09 0.27
CA ILE A 9 7.79 0.42 -0.24
C ILE A 9 8.97 1.37 -0.11
N SER A 10 10.04 0.85 0.51
CA SER A 10 11.33 1.53 0.61
C SER A 10 12.35 0.80 -0.26
N TYR A 11 13.00 1.54 -1.15
CA TYR A 11 14.13 1.04 -1.92
C TYR A 11 15.42 1.27 -1.14
N VAL A 12 16.18 0.20 -0.90
CA VAL A 12 17.35 0.21 -0.02
C VAL A 12 18.61 -0.10 -0.83
N THR A 13 19.65 0.70 -0.63
CA THR A 13 20.97 0.53 -1.23
C THR A 13 22.06 0.72 -0.16
N SER A 14 23.32 0.48 -0.52
CA SER A 14 24.45 0.79 0.37
C SER A 14 24.58 2.27 0.71
N ARG A 15 23.93 3.17 -0.03
CA ARG A 15 23.95 4.63 0.20
C ARG A 15 22.81 5.11 1.09
N GLY A 16 21.85 4.24 1.44
CA GLY A 16 20.69 4.58 2.23
C GLY A 16 19.39 4.02 1.65
N HIS A 17 18.27 4.59 2.07
CA HIS A 17 16.94 4.15 1.69
C HIS A 17 16.05 5.33 1.26
N SER A 18 15.12 5.09 0.35
CA SER A 18 14.11 6.07 -0.08
C SER A 18 12.76 5.40 -0.19
N LEU A 19 11.70 6.10 0.26
CA LEU A 19 10.34 5.68 0.00
C LEU A 19 10.05 5.91 -1.49
N ILE A 20 9.69 4.84 -2.20
CA ILE A 20 9.45 4.87 -3.64
C ILE A 20 8.00 4.62 -4.01
N ASP A 21 7.20 4.05 -3.09
CA ASP A 21 5.77 3.87 -3.29
C ASP A 21 5.02 3.92 -1.96
N ARG A 22 3.77 4.32 -2.00
CA ARG A 22 2.82 4.32 -0.88
C ARG A 22 1.42 4.04 -1.39
N GLU A 23 0.66 3.26 -0.64
CA GLU A 23 -0.73 2.96 -0.95
C GLU A 23 -1.58 3.04 0.31
N LEU A 24 -2.79 3.56 0.18
CA LEU A 24 -3.74 3.62 1.29
C LEU A 24 -4.21 2.20 1.64
N TYR A 25 -4.13 1.86 2.92
CA TYR A 25 -4.67 0.61 3.46
C TYR A 25 -5.80 0.93 4.45
N PRO A 26 -7.04 1.10 3.94
CA PRO A 26 -8.19 1.37 4.79
C PRO A 26 -8.70 0.07 5.45
N PRO A 27 -9.31 0.15 6.63
CA PRO A 27 -10.10 -0.94 7.19
C PRO A 27 -11.21 -1.40 6.23
N ALA A 28 -11.55 -2.70 6.25
CA ALA A 28 -12.57 -3.26 5.36
C ALA A 28 -13.93 -2.60 5.53
N ASP A 29 -14.33 -2.32 6.78
CA ASP A 29 -15.59 -1.67 7.13
C ASP A 29 -15.69 -0.25 6.56
N TRP A 30 -14.58 0.44 6.31
CA TRP A 30 -14.58 1.77 5.69
C TRP A 30 -14.81 1.71 4.18
N CYS A 31 -14.43 0.61 3.53
CA CYS A 31 -14.67 0.44 2.10
C CYS A 31 -16.15 0.15 1.81
N GLU A 32 -16.87 -0.44 2.76
CA GLU A 32 -18.28 -0.84 2.66
C GLU A 32 -19.24 0.26 3.18
N ASP A 33 -18.79 1.13 4.08
CA ASP A 33 -19.55 2.27 4.59
C ASP A 33 -19.31 3.54 3.74
N THR A 34 -20.33 3.91 2.95
CA THR A 34 -20.25 5.06 2.02
C THR A 34 -20.05 6.40 2.75
N ASP A 35 -20.66 6.59 3.91
CA ASP A 35 -20.58 7.85 4.64
C ASP A 35 -19.22 8.01 5.31
N ARG A 36 -18.69 6.94 5.93
CA ARG A 36 -17.32 6.92 6.45
C ARG A 36 -16.28 7.13 5.37
N ARG A 37 -16.46 6.48 4.22
CA ARG A 37 -15.58 6.61 3.07
C ARG A 37 -15.48 8.06 2.59
N ARG A 38 -16.62 8.73 2.45
CA ARG A 38 -16.70 10.15 2.07
C ARG A 38 -16.08 11.04 3.12
N ALA A 39 -16.36 10.82 4.41
CA ALA A 39 -15.77 11.57 5.50
C ALA A 39 -14.22 11.44 5.56
N ALA A 40 -13.69 10.27 5.21
CA ALA A 40 -12.27 10.00 5.11
C ALA A 40 -11.64 10.36 3.74
N ALA A 41 -12.41 10.94 2.82
CA ALA A 41 -12.00 11.27 1.45
C ALA A 41 -11.36 10.11 0.67
N ILE A 42 -11.86 8.88 0.86
CA ILE A 42 -11.35 7.68 0.19
C ILE A 42 -12.03 7.55 -1.19
N PRO A 43 -11.29 7.63 -2.32
CA PRO A 43 -11.86 7.57 -3.67
C PRO A 43 -12.61 6.27 -3.90
N GLU A 44 -13.76 6.28 -4.58
CA GLU A 44 -14.60 5.09 -4.86
C GLU A 44 -13.89 3.93 -5.57
N SER A 45 -12.73 4.14 -6.19
CA SER A 45 -11.92 3.09 -6.80
C SER A 45 -11.16 2.22 -5.79
N VAL A 46 -10.88 2.74 -4.59
CA VAL A 46 -10.15 1.99 -3.56
C VAL A 46 -10.99 0.79 -3.10
N ARG A 47 -10.42 -0.40 -3.11
CA ARG A 47 -11.06 -1.61 -2.55
C ARG A 47 -10.24 -2.07 -1.37
N PHE A 48 -10.88 -2.71 -0.41
CA PHE A 48 -10.14 -3.43 0.62
C PHE A 48 -9.29 -4.50 -0.05
N ARG A 49 -8.05 -4.63 0.43
CA ARG A 49 -7.10 -5.69 0.10
C ARG A 49 -6.36 -6.07 1.34
N THR A 50 -5.96 -7.32 1.49
CA THR A 50 -5.04 -7.70 2.57
C THR A 50 -3.69 -7.00 2.40
N LYS A 51 -2.89 -6.89 3.47
CA LYS A 51 -1.54 -6.30 3.36
C LYS A 51 -0.67 -7.03 2.32
N PRO A 52 -0.65 -8.38 2.25
CA PRO A 52 0.11 -9.08 1.21
C PRO A 52 -0.40 -8.79 -0.21
N GLU A 53 -1.71 -8.79 -0.42
CA GLU A 53 -2.29 -8.44 -1.73
C GLU A 53 -1.92 -7.02 -2.17
N LEU A 54 -1.95 -6.08 -1.23
CA LEU A 54 -1.56 -4.69 -1.49
C LEU A 54 -0.07 -4.60 -1.84
N ALA A 55 0.80 -5.28 -1.09
CA ALA A 55 2.22 -5.33 -1.35
C ALA A 55 2.54 -5.90 -2.75
N VAL A 56 1.87 -6.99 -3.14
CA VAL A 56 2.01 -7.58 -4.49
C VAL A 56 1.65 -6.58 -5.57
N GLN A 57 0.50 -5.91 -5.46
CA GLN A 57 0.10 -4.92 -6.47
C GLN A 57 1.06 -3.73 -6.54
N MET A 58 1.58 -3.27 -5.39
CA MET A 58 2.58 -2.21 -5.38
C MET A 58 3.87 -2.67 -6.08
N MET A 59 4.35 -3.89 -5.83
CA MET A 59 5.52 -4.46 -6.52
C MET A 59 5.31 -4.60 -8.02
N GLU A 60 4.12 -5.01 -8.46
CA GLU A 60 3.78 -5.09 -9.89
C GLU A 60 3.99 -3.74 -10.59
N ARG A 61 3.59 -2.62 -9.96
CA ARG A 61 3.83 -1.28 -10.51
C ARG A 61 5.33 -0.99 -10.66
N LEU A 62 6.13 -1.32 -9.64
CA LEU A 62 7.58 -1.11 -9.68
C LEU A 62 8.25 -1.94 -10.78
N PHE A 63 7.77 -3.16 -11.03
CA PHE A 63 8.27 -3.98 -12.13
C PHE A 63 7.88 -3.44 -13.50
N GLN A 64 6.68 -2.88 -13.65
CA GLN A 64 6.29 -2.18 -14.89
C GLN A 64 7.17 -0.95 -15.15
N GLU A 65 7.64 -0.28 -14.09
CA GLU A 65 8.61 0.81 -14.17
C GLU A 65 10.06 0.34 -14.38
N GLN A 66 10.29 -0.97 -14.53
CA GLN A 66 11.59 -1.59 -14.80
C GLN A 66 12.64 -1.31 -13.71
N LEU A 67 12.20 -1.15 -12.45
CA LEU A 67 13.11 -1.06 -11.32
C LEU A 67 13.87 -2.37 -11.11
N LEU A 68 15.20 -2.28 -11.01
CA LEU A 68 16.06 -3.42 -10.76
C LEU A 68 16.02 -3.78 -9.27
N ILE A 69 15.20 -4.77 -8.91
CA ILE A 69 15.03 -5.24 -7.54
C ILE A 69 15.56 -6.67 -7.46
N SER A 70 16.59 -6.90 -6.63
CA SER A 70 17.19 -8.24 -6.48
C SER A 70 16.48 -9.11 -5.44
N TRP A 71 15.93 -8.50 -4.40
CA TRP A 71 15.21 -9.18 -3.33
C TRP A 71 14.21 -8.24 -2.69
N VAL A 72 13.17 -8.82 -2.07
CA VAL A 72 12.17 -8.11 -1.28
C VAL A 72 12.06 -8.82 0.06
N VAL A 73 11.95 -8.04 1.13
CA VAL A 73 11.65 -8.53 2.48
C VAL A 73 10.37 -7.85 2.94
N ALA A 74 9.43 -8.64 3.44
CA ALA A 74 8.18 -8.19 4.02
C ALA A 74 7.78 -9.14 5.15
N ASP A 75 6.95 -8.64 6.06
CA ASP A 75 6.36 -9.40 7.15
C ASP A 75 4.84 -9.18 7.18
N THR A 76 4.11 -10.20 7.60
CA THR A 76 2.66 -10.13 7.81
C THR A 76 2.27 -11.07 8.93
N VAL A 77 1.34 -10.62 9.79
CA VAL A 77 0.67 -11.45 10.80
C VAL A 77 -0.54 -12.16 10.23
#